data_AF-A0A534ZID2-F1
#
_entry.id   AF-A0A534ZID2-F1
#
_cell.length_a   1.000
_cell.length_b   1.000
_cell.length_c   1.000
_cell.angle_alpha   90.00
_cell.angle_beta   90.00
_cell.angle_gamma   90.00
#
_symmetry.space_group_name_H-M   'P 1'
#
loop_
_entity.id
_entity.type
_entity.pdbx_description
1 polymer ?
#
loop_
_entity_poly.entity_id
_entity_poly.type
_entity_poly.pdbx_seq_one_letter_code
_entity_poly.pdbx_strand_id
1 'polypeptide(L)'
;MTDDLPAVIAAIRGADHITAICHESPDGDTLGAALAIAIIAERLGKQAEVVAGDPIPPFLAFLPRVDRVRSEPRMEPDAAVIVDGGDLARTGT
;
A
#
# COMPACT_ATOMS: atom_id res chain seq x y z
N MET A 1 5.80 0.92 22.88
CA MET A 1 4.82 0.43 21.90
C MET A 1 3.48 1.00 22.31
N THR A 2 3.06 2.10 21.71
CA THR A 2 1.67 2.54 21.80
C THR A 2 0.81 1.48 21.13
N ASP A 3 -0.29 1.12 21.79
CA ASP A 3 -1.22 0.07 21.35
C ASP A 3 -2.14 0.64 20.26
N ASP A 4 -1.57 1.09 19.15
CA ASP A 4 -2.26 1.77 18.04
C ASP A 4 -2.97 0.78 17.11
N LEU A 5 -2.78 -0.52 17.34
CA LEU A 5 -3.33 -1.59 16.52
C LEU A 5 -4.88 -1.52 16.39
N PRO A 6 -5.67 -1.28 17.46
CA PRO A 6 -7.11 -1.13 17.32
C PRO A 6 -7.51 0.05 16.43
N ALA A 7 -6.77 1.17 16.49
CA ALA A 7 -7.05 2.36 15.69
C ALA A 7 -6.76 2.11 14.20
N VAL A 8 -5.64 1.43 13.89
CA VAL A 8 -5.30 1.03 12.51
C VAL A 8 -6.34 0.08 11.94
N ILE A 9 -6.77 -0.93 12.72
CA ILE A 9 -7.82 -1.87 12.30
C ILE A 9 -9.13 -1.12 12.05
N ALA A 10 -9.50 -0.17 12.91
CA ALA A 10 -10.71 0.62 12.74
C ALA A 10 -10.67 1.47 11.47
N ALA A 11 -9.54 2.14 11.19
CA ALA A 11 -9.35 2.93 9.98
C ALA A 11 -9.49 2.08 8.70
N ILE A 12 -8.82 0.91 8.65
CA ILE A 12 -8.89 -0.01 7.51
C ILE A 12 -10.31 -0.57 7.33
N ARG A 13 -11.01 -0.90 8.42
CA ARG A 13 -12.38 -1.43 8.34
C ARG A 13 -13.39 -0.37 7.90
N GLY A 14 -13.20 0.88 8.30
CA GLY A 14 -14.08 2.01 7.98
C GLY A 14 -13.91 2.60 6.59
N ALA A 15 -12.76 2.39 5.93
CA ALA A 15 -12.48 2.91 4.59
C ALA A 15 -13.07 2.02 3.49
N ASP A 16 -13.70 2.58 2.46
CA ASP A 16 -14.16 1.84 1.27
C ASP A 16 -13.16 1.94 0.10
N HIS A 17 -12.37 3.02 0.07
CA HIS A 17 -11.27 3.26 -0.86
C HIS A 17 -9.95 3.31 -0.10
N ILE A 18 -9.06 2.35 -0.35
CA ILE A 18 -7.75 2.22 0.31
C ILE A 18 -6.61 2.33 -0.69
N THR A 19 -5.67 3.26 -0.48
CA THR A 19 -4.44 3.36 -1.27
C THR A 19 -3.25 2.90 -0.43
N ALA A 20 -2.60 1.81 -0.82
CA ALA A 20 -1.36 1.33 -0.20
C ALA A 20 -0.15 1.89 -0.95
N ILE A 21 0.81 2.47 -0.22
CA ILE A 21 1.90 3.25 -0.79
C ILE A 21 3.23 2.61 -0.40
N CYS A 22 4.04 2.28 -1.40
CA CYS A 22 5.43 1.87 -1.22
C CYS A 22 6.35 3.09 -1.07
N HIS A 23 7.47 2.91 -0.37
CA HIS A 23 8.53 3.92 -0.36
C HIS A 23 9.35 3.92 -1.67
N GLU A 24 10.20 4.93 -1.85
CA GLU A 24 11.20 5.00 -2.94
C GLU A 24 12.08 3.75 -3.00
N SER A 25 12.47 3.32 -4.21
CA SER A 25 13.24 2.09 -4.44
C SER A 25 12.59 0.87 -3.76
N PRO A 26 11.38 0.47 -4.18
CA PRO A 26 10.60 -0.56 -3.50
C PRO A 26 11.34 -1.89 -3.45
N ASP A 27 11.49 -2.41 -2.25
CA ASP A 27 12.02 -3.75 -2.01
C ASP A 27 10.89 -4.77 -1.78
N GLY A 28 11.27 -6.00 -1.42
CA GLY A 28 10.30 -7.07 -1.18
C GLY A 28 9.37 -6.82 0.01
N ASP A 29 9.81 -6.06 1.02
CA ASP A 29 9.03 -5.82 2.23
C ASP A 29 7.93 -4.79 1.97
N THR A 30 8.30 -3.60 1.48
CA THR A 30 7.32 -2.53 1.19
C THR A 30 6.32 -2.98 0.11
N LEU A 31 6.80 -3.62 -0.96
CA LEU A 31 5.93 -4.08 -2.05
C LEU A 31 5.04 -5.24 -1.62
N GLY A 32 5.60 -6.20 -0.88
CA GLY A 32 4.85 -7.34 -0.35
C GLY A 32 3.75 -6.89 0.62
N ALA A 33 4.06 -5.98 1.53
CA ALA A 33 3.12 -5.42 2.49
C ALA A 33 2.00 -4.64 1.79
N ALA A 34 2.33 -3.76 0.84
CA ALA A 34 1.33 -2.98 0.10
C ALA A 34 0.38 -3.88 -0.71
N LEU A 35 0.92 -4.88 -1.41
CA LEU A 35 0.12 -5.87 -2.14
C LEU A 35 -0.78 -6.66 -1.19
N ALA A 36 -0.29 -7.07 -0.03
CA ALA A 36 -1.08 -7.78 0.97
C ALA A 36 -2.25 -6.94 1.48
N ILE A 37 -2.05 -5.65 1.77
CA ILE A 37 -3.10 -4.72 2.19
C ILE A 37 -4.17 -4.61 1.10
N ALA A 38 -3.77 -4.41 -0.17
CA ALA A 38 -4.72 -4.31 -1.27
C ALA A 38 -5.52 -5.62 -1.45
N ILE A 39 -4.86 -6.77 -1.35
CA ILE A 39 -5.53 -8.09 -1.41
C ILE A 39 -6.55 -8.25 -0.28
N ILE A 40 -6.18 -7.88 0.95
CA ILE A 40 -7.07 -7.98 2.12
C ILE A 40 -8.26 -7.04 1.96
N ALA A 41 -8.03 -5.80 1.56
CA ALA A 41 -9.08 -4.81 1.31
C ALA A 41 -10.08 -5.30 0.26
N GLU A 42 -9.60 -5.78 -0.88
CA GLU A 42 -10.47 -6.35 -1.93
C GLU A 42 -11.26 -7.57 -1.42
N ARG A 43 -10.64 -8.44 -0.60
CA ARG A 43 -11.34 -9.58 0.02
C ARG A 43 -12.43 -9.16 1.01
N LEU A 44 -12.34 -7.96 1.57
CA LEU A 44 -13.36 -7.34 2.41
C LEU A 44 -14.43 -6.59 1.60
N GLY A 45 -14.39 -6.65 0.26
CA GLY A 45 -15.34 -5.98 -0.62
C GLY A 45 -15.03 -4.50 -0.87
N LYS A 46 -13.81 -4.05 -0.56
CA LYS A 46 -13.37 -2.66 -0.70
C LYS A 46 -12.65 -2.45 -2.03
N GLN A 47 -12.53 -1.19 -2.46
CA GLN A 47 -11.66 -0.81 -3.57
C GLN A 47 -10.27 -0.48 -3.04
N ALA A 48 -9.24 -1.03 -3.68
CA ALA A 48 -7.87 -0.76 -3.29
C ALA A 48 -6.92 -0.63 -4.49
N GLU A 49 -5.92 0.22 -4.32
CA GLU A 49 -4.81 0.34 -5.27
C GLU A 49 -3.46 0.34 -4.55
N VAL A 50 -2.41 -0.05 -5.29
CA VAL A 50 -1.02 0.03 -4.83
C VAL A 50 -0.29 1.05 -5.68
N VAL A 51 0.38 2.00 -5.02
CA VAL A 51 1.16 3.05 -5.64
C VAL A 51 2.63 2.91 -5.24
N ALA A 52 3.51 2.93 -6.23
CA ALA A 52 4.95 2.98 -6.06
C ALA A 52 5.51 4.02 -7.03
N GLY A 53 6.12 5.10 -6.51
CA GLY A 53 6.66 6.18 -7.34
C GLY A 53 7.80 5.72 -8.24
N ASP A 54 8.58 4.75 -7.79
CA ASP A 54 9.69 4.16 -8.55
C ASP A 54 9.31 2.86 -9.27
N PRO A 55 10.00 2.52 -10.38
CA PRO A 55 9.77 1.26 -11.08
C PRO A 55 9.99 0.04 -10.18
N ILE A 56 9.13 -0.97 -10.34
CA ILE A 56 9.26 -2.23 -9.63
C ILE A 56 10.48 -3.00 -10.15
N PRO A 57 11.42 -3.43 -9.27
CA PRO A 57 12.55 -4.24 -9.68
C PRO A 57 12.14 -5.55 -10.38
N PRO A 58 12.79 -5.95 -11.49
CA PRO A 58 12.40 -7.16 -12.23
C PRO A 58 12.40 -8.45 -11.41
N PHE A 59 13.26 -8.54 -10.39
CA PHE A 59 13.30 -9.70 -9.50
C PHE A 59 12.08 -9.82 -8.57
N LEU A 60 11.23 -8.79 -8.47
CA LEU A 60 9.96 -8.80 -7.73
C LEU A 60 8.75 -9.03 -8.64
N ALA A 61 8.95 -9.16 -9.96
CA ALA A 61 7.87 -9.36 -10.93
C ALA A 61 7.08 -10.68 -10.73
N PHE A 62 7.58 -11.60 -9.88
CA PHE A 62 6.87 -12.82 -9.51
C PHE A 62 5.77 -12.58 -8.46
N LEU A 63 5.74 -11.42 -7.81
CA LEU A 63 4.78 -11.16 -6.74
C LEU A 63 3.35 -11.11 -7.29
N PRO A 64 2.38 -11.73 -6.59
CA PRO A 64 1.00 -11.72 -7.03
C PRO A 64 0.48 -10.29 -7.18
N ARG A 65 -0.17 -9.99 -8.31
CA ARG A 65 -0.82 -8.69 -8.60
C ARG A 65 0.13 -7.51 -8.74
N VAL A 66 1.43 -7.75 -8.86
CA VAL A 66 2.43 -6.69 -9.12
C VAL A 66 2.15 -5.94 -10.43
N ASP A 67 1.49 -6.59 -11.39
CA ASP A 67 1.01 -6.01 -12.64
C ASP A 67 -0.03 -4.89 -12.46
N ARG A 68 -0.62 -4.77 -11.25
CA ARG A 68 -1.61 -3.75 -10.92
C ARG A 68 -1.02 -2.52 -10.23
N VAL A 69 0.28 -2.55 -9.88
CA VAL A 69 0.95 -1.42 -9.23
C VAL A 69 1.02 -0.24 -10.20
N ARG A 70 0.79 0.96 -9.66
CA ARG A 70 0.77 2.20 -10.43
C ARG A 70 1.86 3.15 -9.95
N SER A 71 2.33 4.01 -10.84
CA SER A 71 3.20 5.13 -10.48
C SER A 71 2.44 6.29 -9.83
N GLU A 72 1.13 6.39 -10.10
CA GLU A 72 0.28 7.48 -9.63
C GLU A 72 -1.07 6.93 -9.15
N PRO A 73 -1.66 7.53 -8.09
CA PRO A 73 -2.99 7.15 -7.61
C PRO A 73 -4.07 7.49 -8.64
N ARG A 74 -5.15 6.71 -8.67
CA ARG A 74 -6.31 6.94 -9.55
C ARG A 74 -7.61 7.20 -8.79
N MET A 75 -7.56 7.12 -7.47
CA MET A 75 -8.71 7.39 -6.62
C MET A 75 -8.29 8.23 -5.42
N GLU A 76 -9.25 8.95 -4.86
CA GLU A 76 -9.08 9.63 -3.59
C GLU A 76 -9.38 8.63 -2.46
N PRO A 77 -8.40 8.29 -1.60
CA PRO A 77 -8.60 7.26 -0.59
C PRO A 77 -9.32 7.80 0.66
N ASP A 78 -10.17 6.98 1.26
CA ASP A 78 -10.65 7.20 2.63
C ASP A 78 -9.51 6.92 3.64
N ALA A 79 -8.59 6.01 3.29
CA ALA A 79 -7.39 5.71 4.04
C ALA A 79 -6.19 5.45 3.13
N ALA A 80 -5.11 6.20 3.34
CA ALA A 80 -3.80 5.92 2.77
C ALA A 80 -2.96 5.11 3.77
N VAL A 81 -2.40 3.97 3.33
CA VAL A 81 -1.56 3.10 4.14
C VAL A 81 -0.14 3.14 3.60
N ILE A 82 0.74 3.80 4.33
CA ILE A 82 2.17 3.88 4.00
C ILE A 82 2.88 2.73 4.70
N VAL A 83 3.54 1.88 3.93
CA VAL A 83 4.25 0.70 4.47
C VAL A 83 5.76 0.87 4.35
N ASP A 84 6.46 0.50 5.42
CA ASP A 84 7.91 0.66 5.56
C ASP A 84 8.40 2.11 5.33
N GLY A 85 7.54 3.08 5.64
CA GLY A 85 7.86 4.50 5.63
C GLY A 85 8.39 4.94 6.99
N GLY A 86 9.71 4.85 7.20
CA GLY A 86 10.36 5.41 8.41
C GLY A 86 10.25 6.95 8.51
N ASP A 87 9.99 7.62 7.39
CA ASP A 87 9.75 9.06 7.27
C ASP A 87 8.79 9.29 6.07
N LEU A 88 7.82 10.21 6.22
CA LEU A 88 6.94 10.64 5.12
C LEU A 88 7.75 11.21 3.95
N ALA A 89 8.96 11.73 4.20
CA ALA A 89 9.86 12.18 3.14
C ALA A 89 10.27 11.08 2.16
N ARG A 90 10.04 9.79 2.48
CA ARG A 90 10.40 8.64 1.63
C ARG A 90 9.25 8.08 0.80
N THR A 91 8.09 8.74 0.79
CA THR A 91 6.94 8.34 -0.04
C THR A 91 6.95 8.99 -1.43
N GLY A 92 8.08 9.59 -1.83
CA GLY A 92 8.19 10.38 -3.05
C GLY A 92 7.66 11.82 -2.90
N THR A 93 7.85 12.63 -3.94
CA THR A 93 7.39 14.02 -4.04
C THR A 93 6.14 14.14 -4.89
#